data_AF-A0A8T7DU36-F1
#
_entry.id   AF-A0A8T7DU36-F1
#
_cell.length_a   1.000
_cell.length_b   1.000
_cell.length_c   1.000
_cell.angle_alpha   90.00
_cell.angle_beta   90.00
_cell.angle_gamma   90.00
#
_symmetry.space_group_name_H-M   'P 1'
#
loop_
_entity.id
_entity.type
_entity.pdbx_description
1 polymer ?
#
loop_
_entity_poly.entity_id
_entity_poly.type
_entity_poly.pdbx_seq_one_letter_code
_entity_poly.pdbx_strand_id
1 'polypeptide(L)'
;MKEMTPEGQCDARLFNRCHMREWLSFLQEIRQLQADEQIRKVNAYANSKEYILDMENYGLHDYWATPKQFLYNSGDCEDYAIIKMMSLKRLGFDVDAMRIVVVQDTNQRTAHAVMSIDTDQDILILDNQIEEVISHRNIFHYVPVYSVNERRWWMHLPKSM
;
A
#
# COMPACT_ATOMS: atom_id res chain seq x y z
N MET A 1 16.90 -13.11 1.45
CA MET A 1 16.74 -11.84 2.21
C MET A 1 16.85 -12.16 3.69
N LYS A 2 17.85 -11.62 4.38
CA LYS A 2 17.88 -11.67 5.86
C LYS A 2 16.70 -10.85 6.38
N GLU A 3 15.99 -11.37 7.36
CA GLU A 3 14.89 -10.66 8.02
C GLU A 3 15.45 -9.38 8.66
N MET A 4 15.01 -8.22 8.17
CA MET A 4 15.60 -6.91 8.49
C MET A 4 15.17 -6.37 9.87
N THR A 5 14.20 -7.02 10.53
CA THR A 5 13.69 -6.61 11.84
C THR A 5 14.11 -7.62 12.91
N PRO A 6 14.88 -7.19 13.92
CA PRO A 6 15.34 -8.08 14.99
C PRO A 6 14.17 -8.60 15.83
N GLU A 7 14.34 -9.78 16.43
CA GLU A 7 13.47 -10.26 17.51
C GLU A 7 13.64 -9.39 18.76
N GLY A 8 12.58 -9.24 19.55
CA GLY A 8 12.59 -8.44 20.78
C GLY A 8 11.24 -8.43 21.49
N GLN A 9 11.18 -7.76 22.64
CA GLN A 9 9.97 -7.63 23.48
C GLN A 9 9.17 -6.35 23.12
N CYS A 10 7.86 -6.35 23.34
CA CYS A 10 6.97 -5.24 22.96
C CYS A 10 7.14 -3.97 23.82
N ASP A 11 7.84 -4.06 24.95
CA ASP A 11 8.18 -2.93 25.82
C ASP A 11 9.56 -2.32 25.49
N ALA A 12 10.29 -2.93 24.54
CA ALA A 12 11.58 -2.43 24.14
C ALA A 12 11.43 -1.07 23.43
N ARG A 13 12.23 -0.09 23.87
CA ARG A 13 12.32 1.22 23.20
C ARG A 13 12.73 1.13 21.73
N LEU A 14 13.52 0.11 21.39
CA LEU A 14 13.94 -0.15 20.02
C LEU A 14 12.93 -1.04 19.33
N PHE A 15 12.55 -0.64 18.13
CA PHE A 15 11.57 -1.37 17.34
C PHE A 15 12.07 -2.75 16.93
N ASN A 16 11.26 -3.76 17.25
CA ASN A 16 11.47 -5.15 16.91
C ASN A 16 10.17 -5.81 16.40
N ARG A 17 10.23 -7.11 16.09
CA ARG A 17 9.11 -7.91 15.60
C ARG A 17 7.84 -7.87 16.46
N CYS A 18 7.95 -7.68 17.77
CA CYS A 18 6.80 -7.61 18.67
C CYS A 18 5.88 -6.44 18.32
N HIS A 19 6.43 -5.29 17.90
CA HIS A 19 5.63 -4.13 17.46
C HIS A 19 4.93 -4.33 16.11
N MET A 20 5.30 -5.38 15.35
CA MET A 20 4.59 -5.78 14.14
C MET A 20 3.72 -7.02 14.36
N ARG A 21 3.59 -7.50 15.60
CA ARG A 21 2.95 -8.79 15.88
C ARG A 21 1.53 -8.86 15.36
N GLU A 22 0.76 -7.78 15.50
CA GLU A 22 -0.62 -7.72 15.02
C GLU A 22 -0.69 -7.83 13.50
N TRP A 23 0.10 -7.03 12.78
CA TRP A 23 0.19 -7.12 11.32
C TRP A 23 0.67 -8.50 10.86
N LEU A 24 1.69 -9.06 11.51
CA LEU A 24 2.20 -10.40 11.19
C LEU A 24 1.18 -11.51 11.48
N SER A 25 0.42 -11.41 12.59
CA SER A 25 -0.67 -12.34 12.92
C SER A 25 -1.77 -12.28 11.87
N PHE A 26 -2.21 -11.06 11.53
CA PHE A 26 -3.18 -10.81 10.48
C PHE A 26 -2.75 -11.47 9.15
N LEU A 27 -1.51 -11.26 8.71
CA LEU A 27 -1.02 -11.88 7.47
C LEU A 27 -0.98 -13.41 7.57
N GLN A 28 -0.65 -13.96 8.74
CA GLN A 28 -0.64 -15.40 8.94
C GLN A 28 -2.05 -16.00 8.90
N GLU A 29 -3.05 -15.30 9.45
CA GLU A 29 -4.46 -15.71 9.45
C GLU A 29 -5.03 -15.79 8.03
N ILE A 30 -4.69 -14.84 7.17
CA ILE A 30 -5.23 -14.79 5.79
C ILE A 30 -4.42 -15.61 4.78
N ARG A 31 -3.27 -16.17 5.18
CA ARG A 31 -2.30 -16.80 4.26
C ARG A 31 -2.86 -17.99 3.47
N GLN A 32 -3.85 -18.69 4.01
CA GLN A 32 -4.45 -19.87 3.37
C GLN A 32 -5.72 -19.54 2.57
N LEU A 33 -6.13 -18.27 2.54
CA LEU A 33 -7.29 -17.83 1.77
C LEU A 33 -6.95 -17.75 0.28
N GLN A 34 -7.99 -17.69 -0.55
CA GLN A 34 -7.82 -17.46 -1.99
C GLN A 34 -7.18 -16.09 -2.25
N ALA A 35 -6.45 -15.96 -3.36
CA ALA A 35 -5.67 -14.76 -3.66
C ALA A 35 -6.53 -13.47 -3.67
N ASP A 36 -7.73 -13.54 -4.24
CA ASP A 36 -8.67 -12.41 -4.28
C ASP A 36 -9.17 -12.01 -2.88
N GLU A 37 -9.40 -12.98 -1.99
CA GLU A 37 -9.76 -12.72 -0.60
C GLU A 37 -8.59 -12.12 0.19
N GLN A 38 -7.37 -12.59 -0.05
CA GLN A 38 -6.17 -11.98 0.54
C GLN A 38 -6.03 -10.51 0.13
N ILE A 39 -6.19 -10.21 -1.16
CA ILE A 39 -6.15 -8.84 -1.70
C ILE A 39 -7.19 -7.95 -1.01
N ARG A 40 -8.45 -8.41 -0.92
CA ARG A 40 -9.53 -7.65 -0.25
C ARG A 40 -9.26 -7.43 1.23
N LYS A 41 -8.79 -8.46 1.95
CA LYS A 41 -8.48 -8.33 3.38
C LYS A 41 -7.29 -7.42 3.64
N VAL A 42 -6.27 -7.42 2.79
CA VAL A 42 -5.15 -6.47 2.89
C VAL A 42 -5.62 -5.03 2.65
N ASN A 43 -6.51 -4.80 1.67
CA ASN A 43 -7.09 -3.48 1.46
C ASN A 43 -7.83 -3.00 2.72
N ALA A 44 -8.75 -3.83 3.24
CA ALA A 44 -9.55 -3.52 4.42
C ALA A 44 -8.69 -3.30 5.67
N TYR A 45 -7.64 -4.11 5.89
CA TYR A 45 -6.74 -3.94 7.02
C TYR A 45 -6.03 -2.59 7.00
N ALA A 46 -5.45 -2.21 5.86
CA ALA A 46 -4.80 -0.91 5.73
C ALA A 46 -5.81 0.24 5.90
N ASN A 47 -6.99 0.14 5.26
CA ASN A 47 -8.04 1.16 5.31
C ASN A 47 -8.69 1.33 6.69
N SER A 48 -8.43 0.42 7.64
CA SER A 48 -8.86 0.59 9.04
C SER A 48 -8.04 1.63 9.83
N LYS A 49 -6.88 2.03 9.30
CA LYS A 49 -6.06 3.09 9.90
C LYS A 49 -6.65 4.45 9.60
N GLU A 50 -6.36 5.42 10.46
CA GLU A 50 -6.76 6.81 10.28
C GLU A 50 -5.88 7.50 9.23
N TYR A 51 -6.47 8.28 8.34
CA TYR A 51 -5.71 9.07 7.38
C TYR A 51 -5.14 10.30 8.06
N ILE A 52 -3.80 10.43 8.10
CA ILE A 52 -3.10 11.54 8.75
C ILE A 52 -2.04 12.07 7.80
N LEU A 53 -2.09 13.37 7.51
CA LEU A 53 -1.14 14.02 6.61
C LEU A 53 0.29 14.00 7.16
N ASP A 54 1.27 13.93 6.27
CA ASP A 54 2.69 14.00 6.64
C ASP A 54 3.09 15.26 7.40
N MET A 55 2.43 16.38 7.10
CA MET A 55 2.67 17.63 7.82
C MET A 55 2.29 17.50 9.30
N GLU A 56 1.28 16.69 9.61
CA GLU A 56 0.83 16.43 10.98
C GLU A 56 1.71 15.37 11.67
N ASN A 57 2.09 14.31 10.96
CA ASN A 57 2.90 13.21 11.50
C ASN A 57 4.38 13.56 11.65
N TYR A 58 4.97 14.23 10.66
CA TYR A 58 6.41 14.41 10.53
C TYR A 58 6.84 15.87 10.35
N GLY A 59 5.90 16.80 10.15
CA GLY A 59 6.22 18.21 9.87
C GLY A 59 6.87 18.41 8.49
N LEU A 60 6.67 17.47 7.58
CA LEU A 60 7.20 17.47 6.22
C LEU A 60 6.06 17.53 5.22
N HIS A 61 6.34 18.05 4.01
CA HIS A 61 5.32 18.12 2.97
C HIS A 61 5.01 16.76 2.32
N ASP A 62 5.98 15.84 2.33
CA ASP A 62 5.92 14.51 1.72
C ASP A 62 7.03 13.66 2.37
N TYR A 63 6.65 12.56 3.01
CA TYR A 63 7.50 11.62 3.75
C TYR A 63 6.95 10.19 3.62
N TRP A 64 7.64 9.37 2.84
CA TRP A 64 7.21 7.99 2.61
C TRP A 64 7.53 7.11 3.82
N ALA A 65 6.51 6.80 4.61
CA ALA A 65 6.63 6.02 5.83
C ALA A 65 6.94 4.56 5.52
N THR A 66 7.87 4.00 6.29
CA THR A 66 8.07 2.54 6.29
C THR A 66 6.83 1.83 6.84
N PRO A 67 6.59 0.55 6.51
CA PRO A 67 5.49 -0.24 7.10
C PRO A 67 5.40 -0.14 8.62
N LYS A 68 6.57 -0.10 9.28
CA LYS A 68 6.68 0.14 10.72
C LYS A 68 6.02 1.46 11.13
N GLN A 69 6.40 2.55 10.46
CA GLN A 69 5.98 3.90 10.80
C GLN A 69 4.48 4.03 10.56
N PHE A 70 3.98 3.55 9.42
CA PHE A 70 2.56 3.51 9.13
C PHE A 70 1.75 2.73 10.17
N LEU A 71 2.22 1.55 10.60
CA LEU A 71 1.49 0.76 11.61
C LEU A 71 1.34 1.50 12.95
N TYR A 72 2.28 2.40 13.30
CA TYR A 72 2.31 3.12 14.58
C TYR A 72 1.67 4.51 14.50
N ASN A 73 1.96 5.27 13.45
CA ASN A 73 1.54 6.67 13.27
C ASN A 73 0.39 6.83 12.27
N SER A 74 -0.05 5.76 11.63
CA SER A 74 -0.82 5.84 10.38
C SER A 74 -0.06 6.65 9.32
N GLY A 75 -0.74 7.25 8.35
CA GLY A 75 -0.10 7.99 7.26
C GLY A 75 -1.11 8.48 6.24
N ASP A 76 -0.62 8.89 5.09
CA ASP A 76 -1.42 9.35 3.95
C ASP A 76 -1.27 8.41 2.74
N CYS A 77 -1.70 8.84 1.55
CA CYS A 77 -2.08 7.93 0.46
C CYS A 77 -0.98 6.94 0.03
N GLU A 78 0.26 7.38 -0.06
CA GLU A 78 1.40 6.54 -0.43
C GLU A 78 1.74 5.53 0.65
N ASP A 79 1.56 5.87 1.93
CA ASP A 79 1.85 4.97 3.04
C ASP A 79 0.88 3.80 3.06
N TYR A 80 -0.40 4.07 2.78
CA TYR A 80 -1.41 3.03 2.54
C TYR A 80 -1.01 2.14 1.37
N ALA A 81 -0.53 2.72 0.26
CA ALA A 81 -0.11 1.94 -0.90
C ALA A 81 1.12 1.06 -0.60
N ILE A 82 2.09 1.58 0.15
CA ILE A 82 3.30 0.88 0.59
C ILE A 82 2.95 -0.31 1.49
N ILE A 83 2.14 -0.10 2.55
CA ILE A 83 1.79 -1.20 3.47
C ILE A 83 1.02 -2.30 2.76
N LYS A 84 0.15 -1.95 1.79
CA LYS A 84 -0.61 -2.92 0.98
C LYS A 84 0.32 -3.76 0.10
N MET A 85 1.25 -3.11 -0.63
CA MET A 85 2.26 -3.82 -1.44
C MET A 85 3.13 -4.74 -0.59
N MET A 86 3.62 -4.25 0.56
CA MET A 86 4.49 -5.03 1.45
C MET A 86 3.75 -6.21 2.08
N SER A 87 2.46 -6.04 2.38
CA SER A 87 1.58 -7.11 2.89
C SER A 87 1.41 -8.22 1.86
N LEU A 88 1.03 -7.90 0.62
CA LEU A 88 0.88 -8.90 -0.45
C LEU A 88 2.21 -9.56 -0.80
N LYS A 89 3.30 -8.80 -0.88
CA LYS A 89 4.65 -9.38 -1.07
C LYS A 89 4.95 -10.43 0.00
N ARG A 90 4.61 -10.14 1.27
CA ARG A 90 4.85 -11.06 2.40
C ARG A 90 3.93 -12.28 2.39
N LEU A 91 2.77 -12.19 1.75
CA LEU A 91 1.87 -13.31 1.46
C LEU A 91 2.33 -14.17 0.28
N GLY A 92 3.32 -13.70 -0.50
CA GLY A 92 3.96 -14.45 -1.57
C GLY A 92 3.58 -14.00 -2.98
N PHE A 93 2.85 -12.89 -3.13
CA PHE A 93 2.58 -12.30 -4.44
C PHE A 93 3.86 -11.77 -5.08
N ASP A 94 3.96 -11.90 -6.40
CA ASP A 94 5.11 -11.37 -7.14
C ASP A 94 5.08 -9.84 -7.14
N VAL A 95 6.19 -9.23 -6.73
CA VAL A 95 6.35 -7.77 -6.72
C VAL A 95 6.32 -7.18 -8.14
N ASP A 96 6.66 -7.96 -9.16
CA ASP A 96 6.59 -7.50 -10.55
C ASP A 96 5.16 -7.30 -11.05
N ALA A 97 4.18 -7.96 -10.42
CA ALA A 97 2.76 -7.77 -10.69
C ALA A 97 2.16 -6.57 -9.92
N MET A 98 2.91 -5.98 -8.97
CA MET A 98 2.43 -4.91 -8.10
C MET A 98 3.12 -3.58 -8.42
N ARG A 99 2.39 -2.47 -8.25
CA ARG A 99 2.93 -1.11 -8.36
C ARG A 99 2.25 -0.17 -7.38
N ILE A 100 3.00 0.79 -6.85
CA ILE A 100 2.44 2.03 -6.32
C ILE A 100 2.28 2.94 -7.53
N VAL A 101 1.09 3.49 -7.72
CA VAL A 101 0.74 4.34 -8.86
C VAL A 101 0.38 5.71 -8.33
N VAL A 102 1.12 6.73 -8.77
CA VAL A 102 0.76 8.12 -8.51
C VAL A 102 -0.09 8.62 -9.66
N VAL A 103 -1.25 9.14 -9.30
CA VAL A 103 -2.30 9.59 -10.20
C VAL A 103 -2.61 11.05 -9.92
N GLN A 104 -3.06 11.76 -10.95
CA GLN A 104 -3.84 12.96 -10.77
C GLN A 104 -5.31 12.55 -10.61
N ASP A 105 -5.87 12.79 -9.43
CA ASP A 105 -7.29 12.65 -9.18
C ASP A 105 -8.02 13.88 -9.72
N THR A 106 -8.87 13.68 -10.73
CA THR A 106 -9.63 14.77 -11.37
C THR A 106 -10.88 15.16 -10.58
N ASN A 107 -11.39 14.29 -9.71
CA ASN A 107 -12.51 14.61 -8.82
C ASN A 107 -12.05 15.52 -7.70
N GLN A 108 -10.98 15.13 -7.00
CA GLN A 108 -10.42 15.87 -5.86
C GLN A 108 -9.44 16.98 -6.29
N ARG A 109 -9.00 16.97 -7.56
CA ARG A 109 -8.03 17.93 -8.13
C ARG A 109 -6.70 17.98 -7.39
N THR A 110 -6.25 16.83 -6.90
CA THR A 110 -4.99 16.66 -6.18
C THR A 110 -4.22 15.45 -6.72
N ALA A 111 -2.92 15.40 -6.45
CA ALA A 111 -2.17 14.15 -6.59
C ALA A 111 -2.67 13.14 -5.54
N HIS A 112 -2.66 11.87 -5.91
CA HIS A 112 -3.05 10.75 -5.04
C HIS A 112 -2.18 9.54 -5.37
N ALA A 113 -1.99 8.65 -4.40
CA ALA A 113 -1.26 7.40 -4.59
C ALA A 113 -2.14 6.20 -4.26
N VAL A 114 -2.11 5.20 -5.13
CA VAL A 114 -2.85 3.94 -4.98
C VAL A 114 -1.94 2.74 -5.19
N MET A 115 -2.33 1.56 -4.72
CA MET A 115 -1.64 0.32 -5.04
C MET A 115 -2.40 -0.42 -6.14
N SER A 116 -1.69 -0.83 -7.19
CA SER A 116 -2.23 -1.68 -8.26
C SER A 116 -1.62 -3.08 -8.22
N ILE A 117 -2.41 -4.10 -8.50
CA ILE A 117 -1.94 -5.47 -8.72
C ILE A 117 -2.55 -6.07 -10.00
N ASP A 118 -1.70 -6.61 -10.86
CA ASP A 118 -2.08 -7.39 -12.05
C ASP A 118 -2.36 -8.84 -11.63
N THR A 119 -3.55 -9.36 -11.91
CA THR A 119 -3.95 -10.74 -11.60
C THR A 119 -4.01 -11.64 -12.83
N ASP A 120 -3.37 -11.26 -13.95
CA ASP A 120 -3.47 -11.86 -15.30
C ASP A 120 -4.83 -11.63 -16.00
N GLN A 121 -5.94 -11.57 -15.26
CA GLN A 121 -7.27 -11.30 -15.84
C GLN A 121 -7.60 -9.80 -15.86
N ASP A 122 -7.10 -9.05 -14.88
CA ASP A 122 -7.37 -7.63 -14.71
C ASP A 122 -6.28 -6.94 -13.88
N ILE A 123 -6.27 -5.61 -13.90
CA ILE A 123 -5.49 -4.81 -12.95
C ILE A 123 -6.46 -4.29 -11.90
N LEU A 124 -6.25 -4.69 -10.66
CA LEU A 124 -7.03 -4.26 -9.51
C LEU A 124 -6.36 -3.07 -8.84
N ILE A 125 -7.16 -2.10 -8.41
CA ILE A 125 -6.73 -0.93 -7.65
C ILE A 125 -7.22 -1.06 -6.21
N LEU A 126 -6.28 -0.91 -5.28
CA LEU A 126 -6.48 -0.89 -3.84
C LEU A 126 -6.24 0.55 -3.36
N ASP A 127 -7.33 1.24 -3.06
CA ASP A 127 -7.35 2.66 -2.69
C ASP A 127 -7.67 2.82 -1.19
N ASN A 128 -7.18 3.86 -0.54
CA ASN A 128 -7.58 4.24 0.81
C ASN A 128 -8.80 5.16 0.86
N GLN A 129 -9.22 5.75 -0.28
CA GLN A 129 -10.41 6.60 -0.36
C GLN A 129 -11.73 5.80 -0.42
N ILE A 130 -11.68 4.50 -0.74
CA ILE A 130 -12.84 3.61 -0.85
C ILE A 130 -12.52 2.22 -0.26
N GLU A 131 -13.53 1.51 0.20
CA GLU A 131 -13.35 0.19 0.85
C GLU A 131 -13.10 -0.94 -0.17
N GLU A 132 -13.73 -0.83 -1.34
CA GLU A 132 -13.70 -1.86 -2.36
C GLU A 132 -12.39 -1.92 -3.14
N VAL A 133 -12.03 -3.14 -3.54
CA VAL A 133 -10.99 -3.36 -4.55
C VAL A 133 -11.66 -3.33 -5.91
N ILE A 134 -11.27 -2.38 -6.76
CA ILE A 134 -11.97 -2.08 -8.01
C ILE A 134 -11.05 -2.37 -9.21
N SER A 135 -11.63 -2.89 -10.29
CA SER A 135 -10.97 -2.94 -11.60
C SER A 135 -10.53 -1.55 -12.04
N HIS A 136 -9.29 -1.42 -12.52
CA HIS A 136 -8.79 -0.17 -13.10
C HIS A 136 -9.68 0.36 -14.24
N ARG A 137 -10.44 -0.51 -14.91
CA ARG A 137 -11.33 -0.16 -16.03
C ARG A 137 -12.57 0.62 -15.60
N ASN A 138 -12.93 0.54 -14.32
CA ASN A 138 -14.10 1.21 -13.75
C ASN A 138 -13.74 2.54 -13.09
N ILE A 139 -12.47 2.95 -13.16
CA ILE A 139 -11.98 4.20 -12.55
C ILE A 139 -11.70 5.21 -13.67
N PHE A 140 -12.58 6.20 -13.79
CA PHE A 140 -12.53 7.19 -14.89
C PHE A 140 -11.84 8.50 -14.52
N HIS A 141 -11.57 8.74 -13.24
CA HIS A 141 -11.09 10.03 -12.71
C HIS A 141 -9.62 10.02 -12.30
N TYR A 142 -8.93 8.88 -12.40
CA TYR A 142 -7.50 8.78 -12.15
C TYR A 142 -6.73 8.84 -13.46
N VAL A 143 -5.89 9.88 -13.59
CA VAL A 143 -4.93 10.00 -14.69
C VAL A 143 -3.55 9.61 -14.15
N PRO A 144 -3.02 8.42 -14.49
CA PRO A 144 -1.73 7.98 -13.96
C PRO A 144 -0.59 8.86 -14.50
N VAL A 145 0.38 9.17 -13.64
CA VAL A 145 1.55 10.01 -13.96
C VAL A 145 2.83 9.17 -13.91
N TYR A 146 3.07 8.46 -12.81
CA TYR A 146 4.16 7.51 -12.68
C TYR A 146 3.75 6.32 -11.82
N SER A 147 4.46 5.22 -11.96
CA SER A 147 4.31 4.06 -11.07
C SER A 147 5.66 3.46 -10.75
N VAL A 148 5.77 2.84 -9.58
CA VAL A 148 7.02 2.28 -9.06
C VAL A 148 6.76 0.98 -8.31
N ASN A 149 7.73 0.08 -8.36
CA ASN A 149 7.83 -1.05 -7.45
C ASN A 149 9.30 -1.23 -7.03
N GLU A 150 9.62 -2.29 -6.29
CA GLU A 150 10.99 -2.51 -5.80
C GLU A 150 12.05 -2.68 -6.89
N ARG A 151 11.66 -2.97 -8.14
CA ARG A 151 12.59 -3.30 -9.23
C ARG A 151 12.66 -2.22 -10.30
N ARG A 152 11.55 -1.53 -10.57
CA ARG A 152 11.39 -0.67 -11.74
C ARG A 152 10.47 0.50 -11.45
N TRP A 153 10.57 1.50 -12.31
CA TRP A 153 9.65 2.63 -12.38
C TRP A 153 9.19 2.82 -13.83
N TRP A 154 8.01 3.42 -13.99
CA TRP A 154 7.37 3.70 -15.27
C TRP A 154 6.82 5.12 -15.27
N MET A 155 6.98 5.82 -16.39
CA MET A 155 6.31 7.09 -16.65
C MET A 155 5.10 6.86 -17.54
N HIS A 156 3.97 7.45 -17.18
CA HIS A 156 2.73 7.38 -17.94
C HIS A 156 2.55 8.70 -18.68
N LEU A 157 2.72 8.67 -20.00
CA LEU A 157 2.50 9.84 -20.82
C LEU A 157 1.01 9.91 -21.20
N PRO A 158 0.38 11.10 -21.15
CA PRO A 158 -0.91 11.28 -21.77
C PRO A 158 -0.82 10.82 -23.23
N LYS A 159 -1.84 10.11 -23.71
CA LYS A 159 -1.95 9.92 -25.16
C LYS A 159 -2.00 11.32 -25.78
N SER A 160 -1.05 11.62 -26.66
CA SER A 160 -1.08 12.84 -27.46
C SER A 160 -2.46 12.93 -28.12
N MET A 161 -3.17 14.03 -27.84
CA MET A 161 -4.44 14.35 -28.52
C MET A 161 -4.23 14.49 -30.02
#